data_AF-A0A5N8ZDX4-F1
#
_entry.id   AF-A0A5N8ZDX4-F1
#
_cell.length_a   1.000
_cell.length_b   1.000
_cell.length_c   1.000
_cell.angle_alpha   90.00
_cell.angle_beta   90.00
_cell.angle_gamma   90.00
#
_symmetry.space_group_name_H-M   'P 1'
#
loop_
_entity.id
_entity.type
_entity.pdbx_description
1 polymer ?
#
loop_
_entity_poly.entity_id
_entity_poly.type
_entity_poly.pdbx_seq_one_letter_code
_entity_poly.pdbx_strand_id
1 'polypeptide(L)'
;MSTKTLGWLLTVFPILGLLSWATAGLPTSPAGEFEGGYAAFAAEIGGNPDRIHVNMGLAAIAYSVLVAAFISLRGKVAENGNSVFTALAGVLIVIGYAGTIAENGAYSAAASLSSEGLVPEAVSMLTLATTAGGFGTAILALGIGLLGYSMFKSKTIHVISSSAFMLVGIIGLFGSILFYDQGLIAAYYFSLTITTVATGIELIRTGK
;
A
#
# COMPACT_ATOMS: atom_id res chain seq x y z
N MET A 1 -10.49 19.29 5.48
CA MET A 1 -9.50 19.43 4.38
C MET A 1 -10.22 19.89 3.13
N SER A 2 -9.66 20.84 2.35
CA SER A 2 -10.30 21.27 1.10
C SER A 2 -10.33 20.12 0.08
N THR A 3 -11.30 20.14 -0.84
CA THR A 3 -11.41 19.11 -1.88
C THR A 3 -10.18 19.10 -2.80
N LYS A 4 -9.63 20.27 -3.14
CA LYS A 4 -8.42 20.39 -3.94
C LYS A 4 -7.18 19.84 -3.24
N THR A 5 -7.01 20.16 -1.96
CA THR A 5 -5.90 19.62 -1.16
C THR A 5 -5.98 18.10 -1.12
N LEU A 6 -7.16 17.53 -0.84
CA LEU A 6 -7.37 16.09 -0.85
C LEU A 6 -7.01 15.48 -2.21
N GLY A 7 -7.46 16.09 -3.30
CA GLY A 7 -7.15 15.61 -4.65
C GLY A 7 -5.65 15.60 -4.96
N TRP A 8 -4.90 16.63 -4.54
CA TRP A 8 -3.44 16.65 -4.66
C TRP A 8 -2.77 15.54 -3.85
N LEU A 9 -3.22 15.29 -2.61
CA LEU A 9 -2.66 14.22 -1.79
C LEU A 9 -2.87 12.84 -2.44
N LEU A 10 -4.08 12.57 -2.95
CA LEU A 10 -4.40 11.33 -3.67
C LEU A 10 -3.69 11.21 -5.03
N THR A 11 -3.16 12.29 -5.58
CA THR A 11 -2.42 12.27 -6.84
C THR A 11 -0.93 12.00 -6.61
N VAL A 12 -0.31 12.73 -5.68
CA VAL A 12 1.15 12.74 -5.53
C VAL A 12 1.66 11.57 -4.69
N PHE A 13 1.03 11.32 -3.54
CA PHE A 13 1.56 10.37 -2.56
C PHE A 13 1.53 8.88 -2.97
N PRO A 14 0.55 8.35 -3.72
CA PRO A 14 0.66 6.97 -4.19
C PRO A 14 1.82 6.80 -5.19
N ILE A 15 2.12 7.82 -5.99
CA ILE A 15 3.27 7.81 -6.91
C ILE A 15 4.58 7.80 -6.11
N LEU A 16 4.70 8.67 -5.10
CA LEU A 16 5.89 8.71 -4.24
C LEU A 16 6.11 7.39 -3.48
N GLY A 17 5.03 6.77 -2.99
CA GLY A 17 5.09 5.46 -2.32
C GLY A 17 5.63 4.38 -3.27
N LEU A 18 5.10 4.31 -4.50
CA LEU A 18 5.52 3.34 -5.50
C LEU A 18 6.97 3.59 -5.95
N LEU A 19 7.38 4.84 -6.15
CA LEU A 19 8.75 5.20 -6.51
C LEU A 19 9.74 4.84 -5.39
N SER A 20 9.35 4.99 -4.12
CA SER A 20 10.20 4.62 -2.98
C SER A 20 10.49 3.12 -2.99
N TRP A 21 9.48 2.29 -3.25
CA TRP A 21 9.67 0.84 -3.43
C TRP A 21 10.52 0.52 -4.67
N ALA A 22 10.19 1.08 -5.83
CA ALA A 22 10.90 0.82 -7.09
C ALA A 22 12.38 1.23 -7.03
N THR A 23 12.73 2.20 -6.18
CA THR A 23 14.10 2.70 -6.04
C THR A 23 14.79 2.24 -4.75
N ALA A 24 14.17 1.36 -3.97
CA ALA A 24 14.70 0.85 -2.71
C ALA A 24 16.03 0.08 -2.87
N GLY A 25 16.31 -0.41 -4.08
CA GLY A 25 17.44 -1.31 -4.34
C GLY A 25 17.18 -2.71 -3.80
N LEU A 26 15.92 -3.13 -3.76
CA LEU A 26 15.55 -4.53 -3.58
C LEU A 26 15.82 -5.31 -4.87
N PRO A 27 16.04 -6.63 -4.78
CA PRO A 27 16.13 -7.48 -5.96
C PRO A 27 14.89 -7.37 -6.84
N THR A 28 15.07 -7.54 -8.16
CA THR A 28 13.96 -7.44 -9.12
C THR A 28 12.96 -8.59 -9.01
N SER A 29 13.42 -9.75 -8.55
CA SER A 29 12.57 -10.90 -8.25
C SER A 29 12.14 -10.84 -6.79
N PRO A 30 10.85 -11.06 -6.48
CA PRO A 30 10.37 -11.03 -5.11
C PRO A 30 10.90 -12.23 -4.31
N ALA A 31 10.86 -12.13 -2.97
CA ALA A 31 11.50 -13.10 -2.08
C ALA A 31 11.00 -14.55 -2.27
N GLY A 32 9.73 -14.76 -2.64
CA GLY A 32 9.15 -16.09 -2.88
C GLY A 32 9.57 -16.72 -4.22
N GLU A 33 10.03 -15.91 -5.18
CA GLU A 33 10.48 -16.35 -6.51
C GLU A 33 12.00 -16.23 -6.69
N PHE A 34 12.71 -15.77 -5.66
CA PHE A 34 14.14 -15.51 -5.75
C PHE A 34 14.94 -16.81 -5.86
N GLU A 35 15.89 -16.88 -6.79
CA GLU A 35 16.75 -18.05 -6.94
C GLU A 35 17.63 -18.24 -5.70
N GLY A 36 17.57 -19.43 -5.09
CA GLY A 36 18.20 -19.67 -3.77
C GLY A 36 17.35 -19.24 -2.57
N GLY A 37 16.11 -18.78 -2.80
CA GLY A 37 15.10 -18.47 -1.79
C GLY A 37 15.46 -17.29 -0.89
N TYR A 38 14.81 -17.24 0.28
CA TYR A 38 14.94 -16.13 1.22
C TYR A 38 16.39 -15.89 1.70
N ALA A 39 17.24 -16.92 1.77
CA ALA A 39 18.62 -16.78 2.19
C ALA A 39 19.47 -16.03 1.14
N ALA A 40 19.28 -16.36 -0.14
CA ALA A 40 19.95 -15.66 -1.24
C ALA A 40 19.41 -14.23 -1.39
N PHE A 41 18.09 -14.04 -1.24
CA PHE A 41 17.48 -12.71 -1.22
C PHE A 41 18.05 -11.85 -0.08
N ALA A 42 18.18 -12.43 1.13
CA ALA A 42 18.77 -11.76 2.28
C ALA A 42 20.21 -11.32 1.97
N ALA A 43 21.03 -12.20 1.40
CA ALA A 43 22.41 -11.86 1.04
C ALA A 43 22.49 -10.68 0.06
N GLU A 44 21.59 -10.60 -0.92
CA GLU A 44 21.58 -9.50 -1.90
C GLU A 44 21.22 -8.15 -1.26
N ILE A 45 20.17 -8.10 -0.43
CA ILE A 45 19.77 -6.85 0.24
C ILE A 45 20.79 -6.35 1.26
N GLY A 46 21.67 -7.22 1.75
CA GLY A 46 22.79 -6.85 2.62
C GLY A 46 23.83 -5.97 1.92
N GLY A 47 23.83 -5.88 0.59
CA GLY A 47 24.75 -5.05 -0.18
C GLY A 47 24.44 -3.55 -0.15
N ASN A 48 23.23 -3.15 0.29
CA ASN A 48 22.77 -1.75 0.26
C ASN A 48 21.76 -1.41 1.39
N PRO A 49 22.07 -1.72 2.66
CA PRO A 49 21.15 -1.58 3.78
C PRO A 49 20.65 -0.14 4.00
N ASP A 50 21.53 0.86 3.89
CA ASP A 50 21.18 2.27 4.09
C ASP A 50 20.14 2.74 3.06
N ARG A 51 20.31 2.34 1.79
CA ARG A 51 19.38 2.71 0.72
C ARG A 51 18.01 2.08 0.95
N ILE A 52 17.97 0.83 1.40
CA ILE A 52 16.72 0.14 1.73
C ILE A 52 16.06 0.82 2.92
N HIS A 53 16.79 1.11 3.99
CA HIS A 53 16.28 1.79 5.18
C HIS A 53 15.61 3.13 4.84
N VAL A 54 16.32 3.99 4.09
CA VAL A 54 15.82 5.31 3.70
C VAL A 54 14.56 5.17 2.83
N ASN A 55 14.57 4.30 1.83
CA ASN A 55 13.41 4.15 0.94
C ASN A 55 12.20 3.51 1.63
N MET A 56 12.40 2.54 2.52
CA MET A 56 11.31 1.97 3.34
C MET A 56 10.71 3.04 4.27
N GLY A 57 11.54 3.91 4.84
CA GLY A 57 11.07 5.07 5.61
C GLY A 57 10.28 6.08 4.77
N LEU A 58 10.76 6.41 3.56
CA LEU A 58 10.05 7.28 2.63
C LEU A 58 8.73 6.67 2.15
N ALA A 59 8.71 5.37 1.84
CA ALA A 59 7.50 4.64 1.49
C ALA A 59 6.49 4.69 2.64
N ALA A 60 6.93 4.42 3.87
CA ALA A 60 6.09 4.50 5.06
C ALA A 60 5.45 5.89 5.20
N ILE A 61 6.25 6.97 5.11
CA ILE A 61 5.74 8.35 5.20
C ILE A 61 4.76 8.65 4.05
N ALA A 62 5.10 8.27 2.82
CA ALA A 62 4.26 8.55 1.67
C ALA A 62 2.89 7.86 1.78
N TYR A 63 2.89 6.58 2.17
CA TYR A 63 1.65 5.83 2.38
C TYR A 63 0.88 6.29 3.63
N SER A 64 1.54 6.83 4.66
CA SER A 64 0.87 7.49 5.81
C SER A 64 0.00 8.65 5.34
N VAL A 65 0.56 9.51 4.48
CA VAL A 65 -0.18 10.65 3.92
C VAL A 65 -1.30 10.17 3.00
N LEU A 66 -1.06 9.12 2.20
CA LEU A 66 -2.11 8.51 1.38
C LEU A 66 -3.25 7.94 2.23
N VAL A 67 -2.95 7.26 3.32
CA VAL A 67 -3.95 6.71 4.25
C VAL A 67 -4.75 7.85 4.89
N ALA A 68 -4.09 8.92 5.35
CA ALA A 68 -4.79 10.10 5.86
C ALA A 68 -5.71 10.74 4.79
N ALA A 69 -5.31 10.71 3.52
CA ALA A 69 -6.13 11.15 2.40
C ALA A 69 -7.35 10.23 2.21
N PHE A 70 -7.19 8.90 2.27
CA PHE A 70 -8.32 7.97 2.22
C PHE A 70 -9.29 8.13 3.39
N ILE A 71 -8.79 8.35 4.60
CA ILE A 71 -9.65 8.65 5.77
C ILE A 71 -10.40 9.97 5.58
N SER A 72 -9.76 10.98 4.99
CA SER A 72 -10.41 12.25 4.65
C SER A 72 -11.47 12.08 3.56
N LEU A 73 -11.21 11.25 2.55
CA LEU A 73 -12.16 10.90 1.50
C LEU A 73 -13.38 10.15 2.08
N ARG A 74 -13.14 9.21 2.99
CA ARG A 74 -14.17 8.52 3.77
C ARG A 74 -15.02 9.50 4.58
N GLY A 75 -14.42 10.53 5.17
CA GLY A 75 -15.14 11.62 5.83
C GLY A 75 -16.16 12.31 4.91
N LYS A 76 -15.74 12.67 3.68
CA LYS A 76 -16.64 13.24 2.66
C LYS A 76 -17.76 12.29 2.24
N VAL A 77 -17.47 11.00 2.12
CA VAL A 77 -18.49 9.99 1.82
C VAL A 77 -19.54 9.93 2.93
N ALA A 78 -19.10 9.99 4.19
CA ALA A 78 -20.00 9.96 5.34
C ALA A 78 -20.92 11.21 5.42
N GLU A 79 -20.47 12.37 4.95
CA GLU A 79 -21.29 13.58 4.83
C GLU A 79 -22.48 13.39 3.87
N ASN A 80 -22.32 12.58 2.81
CA ASN A 80 -23.34 12.30 1.79
C ASN A 80 -24.19 11.05 2.09
N GLY A 81 -23.91 10.35 3.19
CA GLY A 81 -24.60 9.12 3.57
C GLY A 81 -23.69 8.18 4.34
N ASN A 82 -23.78 8.22 5.68
CA ASN A 82 -23.00 7.35 6.54
C ASN A 82 -23.59 5.92 6.55
N SER A 83 -22.78 4.93 6.18
CA SER A 83 -23.16 3.52 6.22
C SER A 83 -22.16 2.71 7.04
N VAL A 84 -22.58 1.51 7.49
CA VAL A 84 -21.68 0.56 8.16
C VAL A 84 -20.45 0.27 7.31
N PHE A 85 -20.60 0.19 5.98
CA PHE A 85 -19.47 -0.02 5.06
C PHE A 85 -18.49 1.14 5.04
N THR A 86 -18.97 2.38 5.16
CA THR A 86 -18.11 3.58 5.25
C THR A 86 -17.33 3.62 6.55
N ALA A 87 -17.97 3.23 7.66
CA ALA A 87 -17.31 3.10 8.95
C ALA A 87 -16.22 2.00 8.91
N LEU A 88 -16.60 0.81 8.44
CA LEU A 88 -15.72 -0.36 8.33
C LEU A 88 -14.53 -0.10 7.39
N ALA A 89 -14.75 0.56 6.25
CA ALA A 89 -13.70 0.96 5.34
C ALA A 89 -12.60 1.76 6.05
N GLY A 90 -12.97 2.77 6.84
CA GLY A 90 -11.98 3.57 7.58
C GLY A 90 -11.19 2.76 8.60
N VAL A 91 -11.86 1.86 9.33
CA VAL A 91 -11.20 1.01 10.34
C VAL A 91 -10.21 0.05 9.67
N LEU A 92 -10.64 -0.64 8.60
CA LEU A 92 -9.80 -1.59 7.89
C LEU A 92 -8.61 -0.90 7.21
N ILE A 93 -8.80 0.31 6.66
CA ILE A 93 -7.69 1.08 6.07
C ILE A 93 -6.59 1.37 7.12
N VAL A 94 -6.98 1.79 8.34
CA VAL A 94 -6.01 2.05 9.41
C VAL A 94 -5.32 0.78 9.89
N ILE A 95 -6.09 -0.29 10.12
CA ILE A 95 -5.54 -1.59 10.58
C ILE A 95 -4.60 -2.18 9.53
N GLY A 96 -5.03 -2.22 8.27
CA GLY A 96 -4.23 -2.77 7.17
C GLY A 96 -2.93 -2.02 6.99
N TYR A 97 -2.96 -0.68 7.10
CA TYR A 97 -1.76 0.15 7.01
C TYR A 97 -0.72 -0.16 8.10
N ALA A 98 -1.15 -0.56 9.31
CA ALA A 98 -0.20 -0.96 10.36
C ALA A 98 0.64 -2.17 9.92
N GLY A 99 0.08 -3.10 9.14
CA GLY A 99 0.83 -4.21 8.54
C GLY A 99 1.86 -3.74 7.52
N THR A 100 1.53 -2.75 6.69
CA THR A 100 2.48 -2.12 5.75
C THR A 100 3.63 -1.40 6.47
N ILE A 101 3.37 -0.79 7.63
CA ILE A 101 4.44 -0.21 8.47
C ILE A 101 5.37 -1.30 9.00
N ALA A 102 4.80 -2.39 9.52
CA ALA A 102 5.57 -3.53 10.02
C ALA A 102 6.44 -4.15 8.92
N GLU A 103 5.90 -4.28 7.70
CA GLU A 103 6.63 -4.73 6.52
C GLU A 103 7.84 -3.84 6.21
N ASN A 104 7.64 -2.53 6.05
CA ASN A 104 8.73 -1.59 5.74
C ASN A 104 9.84 -1.65 6.81
N GLY A 105 9.46 -1.72 8.08
CA GLY A 105 10.41 -1.87 9.19
C GLY A 105 11.17 -3.19 9.14
N ALA A 106 10.47 -4.30 8.85
CA ALA A 106 11.06 -5.63 8.77
C ALA A 106 12.01 -5.78 7.57
N TYR A 107 11.69 -5.24 6.39
CA TYR A 107 12.62 -5.19 5.26
C TYR A 107 13.88 -4.39 5.58
N SER A 108 13.74 -3.24 6.24
CA SER A 108 14.88 -2.45 6.68
C SER A 108 15.75 -3.18 7.70
N ALA A 109 15.13 -3.87 8.67
CA ALA A 109 15.85 -4.66 9.67
C ALA A 109 16.57 -5.85 9.02
N ALA A 110 15.91 -6.53 8.09
CA ALA A 110 16.50 -7.64 7.35
C ALA A 110 17.76 -7.24 6.57
N ALA A 111 17.72 -6.10 5.87
CA ALA A 111 18.87 -5.60 5.13
C ALA A 111 20.05 -5.29 6.06
N SER A 112 19.77 -4.67 7.21
CA SER A 112 20.79 -4.33 8.22
C SER A 112 21.43 -5.58 8.82
N LEU A 113 20.61 -6.54 9.28
CA LEU A 113 21.08 -7.82 9.82
C LEU A 113 21.90 -8.62 8.80
N SER A 114 21.46 -8.63 7.54
CA SER A 114 22.19 -9.30 6.48
C SER A 114 23.56 -8.67 6.23
N SER A 115 23.66 -7.34 6.28
CA SER A 115 24.95 -6.64 6.13
C SER A 115 25.95 -6.96 7.26
N GLU A 116 25.46 -7.38 8.43
CA GLU A 116 26.27 -7.85 9.56
C GLU A 116 26.60 -9.35 9.48
N GLY A 117 26.15 -10.04 8.43
CA GLY A 117 26.33 -11.49 8.27
C GLY A 117 25.36 -12.35 9.08
N LEU A 118 24.36 -11.74 9.72
CA LEU A 118 23.30 -12.42 10.49
C LEU A 118 22.17 -12.89 9.57
N VAL A 119 22.53 -13.77 8.62
CA VAL A 119 21.62 -14.24 7.56
C VAL A 119 20.37 -14.94 8.11
N PRO A 120 20.43 -15.82 9.13
CA PRO A 120 19.23 -16.46 9.68
C PRO A 120 18.22 -15.45 10.25
N GLU A 121 18.70 -14.44 10.97
CA GLU A 121 17.89 -13.38 11.56
C GLU A 121 17.28 -12.49 10.46
N ALA A 122 18.06 -12.18 9.41
CA ALA A 122 17.57 -11.45 8.25
C ALA A 122 16.43 -12.20 7.54
N VAL A 123 16.56 -13.53 7.35
CA VAL A 123 15.50 -14.38 6.78
C VAL A 123 14.24 -14.38 7.65
N SER A 124 14.39 -14.41 8.97
CA SER A 124 13.25 -14.29 9.88
C SER A 124 12.53 -12.95 9.73
N MET A 125 13.28 -11.85 9.59
CA MET A 125 12.70 -10.53 9.36
C MET A 125 12.03 -10.43 7.98
N LEU A 126 12.59 -11.02 6.93
CA LEU A 126 11.93 -11.07 5.62
C LEU A 126 10.62 -11.86 5.65
N THR A 127 10.59 -12.97 6.38
CA THR A 127 9.37 -13.77 6.55
C THR A 127 8.30 -12.99 7.31
N LEU A 128 8.70 -12.24 8.34
CA LEU A 128 7.82 -11.31 9.03
C LEU A 128 7.32 -10.21 8.08
N ALA A 129 8.21 -9.65 7.25
CA ALA A 129 7.87 -8.59 6.31
C ALA A 129 6.80 -9.04 5.32
N THR A 130 6.99 -10.20 4.67
CA THR A 130 6.04 -10.73 3.70
C THR A 130 4.72 -11.17 4.35
N THR A 131 4.76 -11.71 5.56
CA THR A 131 3.53 -12.10 6.29
C THR A 131 2.73 -10.88 6.75
N ALA A 132 3.40 -9.90 7.38
CA ALA A 132 2.76 -8.67 7.86
C ALA A 132 2.27 -7.81 6.69
N GLY A 133 3.07 -7.70 5.64
CA GLY A 133 2.71 -7.04 4.39
C GLY A 133 1.51 -7.71 3.72
N GLY A 134 1.50 -9.03 3.61
CA GLY A 134 0.41 -9.80 3.00
C GLY A 134 -0.92 -9.60 3.71
N PHE A 135 -0.96 -9.83 5.02
CA PHE A 135 -2.19 -9.61 5.79
C PHE A 135 -2.59 -8.13 5.88
N GLY A 136 -1.61 -7.23 6.06
CA GLY A 136 -1.84 -5.80 6.10
C GLY A 136 -2.47 -5.29 4.80
N THR A 137 -1.90 -5.68 3.67
CA THR A 137 -2.36 -5.29 2.34
C THR A 137 -3.71 -5.91 2.01
N ALA A 138 -3.98 -7.16 2.40
CA ALA A 138 -5.29 -7.78 2.26
C ALA A 138 -6.39 -6.98 2.99
N ILE A 139 -6.12 -6.61 4.24
CA ILE A 139 -7.06 -5.83 5.08
C ILE A 139 -7.24 -4.41 4.51
N LEU A 140 -6.14 -3.76 4.12
CA LEU A 140 -6.15 -2.44 3.50
C LEU A 140 -6.96 -2.44 2.20
N ALA A 141 -6.72 -3.42 1.33
CA ALA A 141 -7.43 -3.59 0.06
C ALA A 141 -8.93 -3.80 0.26
N LEU A 142 -9.33 -4.62 1.25
CA LEU A 142 -10.73 -4.77 1.62
C LEU A 142 -11.34 -3.43 2.06
N GLY A 143 -10.63 -2.67 2.90
CA GLY A 143 -11.06 -1.34 3.33
C GLY A 143 -11.24 -0.37 2.16
N ILE A 144 -10.30 -0.36 1.21
CA ILE A 144 -10.37 0.45 -0.02
C ILE A 144 -11.54 0.01 -0.91
N GLY A 145 -11.79 -1.29 -1.06
CA GLY A 145 -12.92 -1.81 -1.82
C GLY A 145 -14.26 -1.37 -1.23
N LEU A 146 -14.41 -1.43 0.10
CA LEU A 146 -15.60 -0.94 0.81
C LEU A 146 -15.76 0.59 0.72
N LEU A 147 -14.65 1.33 0.70
CA LEU A 147 -14.67 2.76 0.42
C LEU A 147 -15.17 3.03 -1.00
N GLY A 148 -14.68 2.28 -2.00
CA GLY A 148 -15.16 2.29 -3.38
C GLY A 148 -16.67 2.06 -3.49
N TYR A 149 -17.18 1.03 -2.82
CA TYR A 149 -18.62 0.74 -2.75
C TYR A 149 -19.41 1.90 -2.12
N SER A 150 -18.90 2.47 -1.03
CA SER A 150 -19.54 3.59 -0.34
C SER A 150 -19.57 4.85 -1.22
N MET A 151 -18.49 5.13 -1.96
CA MET A 151 -18.45 6.23 -2.94
C MET A 151 -19.45 6.03 -4.08
N PHE A 152 -19.59 4.80 -4.58
CA PHE A 152 -20.57 4.46 -5.60
C PHE A 152 -22.00 4.72 -5.13
N LYS A 153 -22.35 4.29 -3.91
CA LYS A 153 -23.68 4.44 -3.33
C LYS A 153 -24.04 5.89 -3.01
N SER A 154 -23.09 6.64 -2.44
CA SER A 154 -23.27 8.05 -2.06
C SER A 154 -23.12 9.02 -3.25
N LYS A 155 -22.64 8.54 -4.41
CA LYS A 155 -22.31 9.37 -5.58
C LYS A 155 -21.35 10.52 -5.26
N THR A 156 -20.45 10.30 -4.29
CA THR A 156 -19.47 11.30 -3.85
C THR A 156 -18.38 11.55 -4.90
N ILE A 157 -18.04 10.52 -5.66
CA ILE A 157 -17.06 10.51 -6.75
C ILE A 157 -17.74 9.89 -7.99
N HIS A 158 -17.18 10.12 -9.17
CA HIS A 158 -17.60 9.48 -10.41
C HIS A 158 -17.69 7.95 -10.28
N VAL A 159 -18.67 7.40 -11.01
CA VAL A 159 -19.03 5.98 -10.93
C VAL A 159 -17.88 5.07 -11.36
N ILE A 160 -17.11 5.49 -12.37
CA ILE A 160 -15.97 4.71 -12.89
C ILE A 160 -14.88 4.59 -11.82
N SER A 161 -14.48 5.70 -11.20
CA SER A 161 -13.44 5.71 -10.15
C SER A 161 -13.88 4.91 -8.93
N SER A 162 -15.15 5.03 -8.54
CA SER A 162 -15.73 4.25 -7.44
C SER A 162 -15.71 2.74 -7.71
N SER A 163 -16.07 2.33 -8.93
CA SER A 163 -16.02 0.93 -9.37
C SER A 163 -14.60 0.40 -9.50
N ALA A 164 -13.66 1.22 -9.96
CA ALA A 164 -12.25 0.86 -10.01
C ALA A 164 -11.69 0.55 -8.61
N PHE A 165 -12.05 1.33 -7.58
CA PHE A 165 -11.65 1.02 -6.21
C PHE A 165 -12.22 -0.30 -5.68
N MET A 166 -13.45 -0.66 -6.06
CA MET A 166 -14.01 -1.98 -5.72
C MET A 166 -13.17 -3.11 -6.35
N LEU A 167 -12.80 -2.97 -7.62
CA LEU A 167 -11.95 -3.95 -8.31
C LEU A 167 -10.54 -4.03 -7.71
N VAL A 168 -9.92 -2.88 -7.41
CA VAL A 168 -8.64 -2.81 -6.71
C VAL A 168 -8.71 -3.54 -5.36
N GLY A 169 -9.81 -3.38 -4.63
CA GLY A 169 -10.01 -4.07 -3.36
C GLY A 169 -10.07 -5.60 -3.50
N ILE A 170 -10.77 -6.10 -4.52
CA ILE A 170 -10.86 -7.55 -4.81
C ILE A 170 -9.49 -8.09 -5.22
N ILE A 171 -8.82 -7.43 -6.17
CA ILE A 171 -7.50 -7.83 -6.67
C ILE A 171 -6.48 -7.83 -5.53
N GLY A 172 -6.48 -6.79 -4.70
CA GLY A 172 -5.59 -6.68 -3.55
C GLY A 172 -5.85 -7.72 -2.48
N LEU A 173 -7.12 -8.01 -2.16
CA LEU A 173 -7.46 -9.03 -1.18
C LEU A 173 -6.94 -10.41 -1.59
N PHE A 174 -7.29 -10.88 -2.80
CA PHE A 174 -6.87 -12.20 -3.26
C PHE A 174 -5.38 -12.25 -3.59
N GLY A 175 -4.85 -11.19 -4.22
CA GLY A 175 -3.42 -11.07 -4.53
C GLY A 175 -2.57 -11.14 -3.27
N SER A 176 -2.98 -10.48 -2.19
CA SER A 176 -2.20 -10.47 -0.94
C SER A 176 -2.33 -11.75 -0.11
N ILE A 177 -3.41 -12.51 -0.28
CA ILE A 177 -3.57 -13.79 0.41
C ILE A 177 -2.81 -14.90 -0.32
N LEU A 178 -2.81 -14.88 -1.66
CA LEU A 178 -2.34 -16.00 -2.47
C LEU A 178 -0.95 -15.80 -3.07
N PHE A 179 -0.55 -14.55 -3.33
CA PHE A 179 0.57 -14.22 -4.22
C PHE A 179 1.38 -13.02 -3.72
N TYR A 180 1.44 -12.77 -2.42
CA TYR A 180 2.06 -11.56 -1.88
C TYR A 180 3.58 -11.51 -2.07
N ASP A 181 4.24 -12.66 -1.94
CA ASP A 181 5.68 -12.81 -2.16
C ASP A 181 6.03 -13.16 -3.61
N GLN A 182 5.07 -12.97 -4.54
CA GLN A 182 5.17 -13.21 -5.97
C GLN A 182 5.00 -11.91 -6.76
N GLY A 183 5.46 -11.89 -8.02
CA GLY A 183 5.47 -10.67 -8.84
C GLY A 183 4.07 -10.13 -9.14
N LEU A 184 3.04 -10.98 -9.01
CA LEU A 184 1.63 -10.66 -9.25
C LEU A 184 1.09 -9.55 -8.34
N ILE A 185 1.64 -9.38 -7.12
CA ILE A 185 1.20 -8.31 -6.22
C ILE A 185 1.45 -6.90 -6.78
N ALA A 186 2.42 -6.76 -7.70
CA ALA A 186 2.68 -5.47 -8.37
C ALA A 186 1.44 -4.96 -9.12
N ALA A 187 0.64 -5.84 -9.71
CA ALA A 187 -0.59 -5.46 -10.41
C ALA A 187 -1.60 -4.77 -9.48
N TYR A 188 -1.69 -5.21 -8.22
CA TYR A 188 -2.48 -4.52 -7.21
C TYR A 188 -1.95 -3.10 -6.95
N TYR A 189 -0.66 -2.95 -6.67
CA TYR A 189 -0.09 -1.63 -6.35
C TYR A 189 -0.18 -0.63 -7.52
N PHE A 190 0.01 -1.11 -8.76
CA PHE A 190 -0.19 -0.28 -9.96
C PHE A 190 -1.66 0.12 -10.13
N SER A 191 -2.59 -0.83 -10.01
CA SER A 191 -4.02 -0.53 -10.14
C SER A 191 -4.53 0.41 -9.04
N LEU A 192 -4.06 0.24 -7.80
CA LEU A 192 -4.31 1.17 -6.70
C LEU A 192 -3.79 2.56 -7.03
N THR A 193 -2.54 2.68 -7.49
CA THR A 193 -1.92 3.96 -7.82
C THR A 193 -2.69 4.69 -8.91
N ILE A 194 -2.98 4.02 -10.03
CA ILE A 194 -3.71 4.60 -11.16
C ILE A 194 -5.11 5.06 -10.73
N THR A 195 -5.83 4.22 -9.99
CA THR A 195 -7.19 4.53 -9.53
C THR A 195 -7.21 5.72 -8.57
N THR A 196 -6.22 5.76 -7.67
CA THR A 196 -6.10 6.84 -6.68
C THR A 196 -5.72 8.16 -7.34
N VAL A 197 -4.79 8.13 -8.30
CA VAL A 197 -4.41 9.29 -9.12
C VAL A 197 -5.60 9.82 -9.91
N ALA A 198 -6.34 8.95 -10.60
CA ALA A 198 -7.52 9.35 -11.37
C ALA A 198 -8.56 10.05 -10.48
N THR A 199 -8.81 9.50 -9.30
CA THR A 199 -9.71 10.09 -8.29
C THR A 199 -9.17 11.42 -7.76
N GLY A 200 -7.86 11.53 -7.54
CA GLY A 200 -7.21 12.76 -7.12
C GLY A 200 -7.38 13.88 -8.15
N ILE A 201 -7.15 13.58 -9.42
CA ILE A 201 -7.36 14.53 -10.54
C ILE A 201 -8.83 14.96 -10.62
N GLU A 202 -9.77 14.03 -10.45
CA GLU A 202 -11.20 14.32 -10.43
C GLU A 202 -11.55 15.33 -9.32
N LEU A 203 -11.03 15.13 -8.11
CA LEU A 203 -11.25 16.03 -6.98
C LEU A 203 -10.59 17.41 -7.16
N ILE A 204 -9.42 17.47 -7.80
CA ILE A 204 -8.77 18.76 -8.14
C ILE A 204 -9.66 19.55 -9.11
N ARG A 205 -10.21 18.88 -10.13
CA ARG A 205 -11.04 19.51 -11.18
C ARG A 205 -12.41 19.95 -10.67
N THR A 206 -12.99 19.19 -9.75
CA THR A 206 -14.35 19.43 -9.24
C THR A 206 -14.37 20.23 -7.94
N GLY A 207 -13.24 20.32 -7.24
CA GLY A 207 -13.11 21.09 -6.01
C GLY A 207 -13.32 22.59 -6.24
N LYS A 208 -14.17 23.21 -5.43
CA LYS A 208 -14.22 24.67 -5.29
C LYS A 208 -13.06 25.11 -4.41
#